data_AF-A0A423SXS4-F1
#
_entry.id   AF-A0A423SXS4-F1
#
_cell.length_a   1.000
_cell.length_b   1.000
_cell.length_c   1.000
_cell.angle_alpha   90.00
_cell.angle_beta   90.00
_cell.angle_gamma   90.00
#
_symmetry.space_group_name_H-M   'P 1'
#
loop_
_entity.id
_entity.type
_entity.pdbx_description
1 polymer ?
#
loop_
_entity_poly.entity_id
_entity_poly.type
_entity_poly.pdbx_seq_one_letter_code
_entity_poly.pdbx_strand_id
1 'polypeptide(L)'
;MTWIREAGRHQMVVGSQARILYSDQVGRVRLAQAFNEAVRTHRLKGPVVISRDHHDVSGTDSPFRETSNVYDGSAFCADMAVQNFIGDAFRGATWVALHNGGGVGWGEVVNGGFGLVLDGTEDAHYKATLTLNWDVSNGGSRNGQESLQS
;
A
#
# COMPACT_ATOMS: atom_id res chain seq x y z
N MET A 1 7.33 -14.63 12.16
CA MET A 1 7.03 -15.91 11.47
C MET A 1 5.79 -16.65 11.99
N THR A 2 5.31 -16.37 13.21
CA THR A 2 4.10 -16.98 13.80
C THR A 2 2.84 -16.80 12.95
N TRP A 3 2.63 -15.60 12.38
CA TRP A 3 1.48 -15.30 11.52
C TRP A 3 1.35 -16.24 10.30
N ILE A 4 2.45 -16.49 9.59
CA ILE A 4 2.45 -17.38 8.40
C ILE A 4 2.04 -18.80 8.77
N ARG A 5 2.50 -19.29 9.93
CA ARG A 5 2.16 -20.63 10.42
C ARG A 5 0.67 -20.74 10.76
N GLU A 6 0.13 -19.76 11.50
CA GLU A 6 -1.29 -19.77 11.86
C GLU A 6 -2.19 -19.58 10.63
N ALA A 7 -1.89 -18.66 9.72
CA ALA A 7 -2.64 -18.44 8.49
C ALA A 7 -2.65 -19.68 7.55
N GLY A 8 -1.67 -20.57 7.66
CA GLY A 8 -1.63 -21.84 6.93
C GLY A 8 -2.62 -22.89 7.45
N ARG A 9 -3.10 -22.75 8.70
CA ARG A 9 -4.02 -23.70 9.35
C ARG A 9 -5.48 -23.45 9.00
N HIS A 10 -5.78 -22.27 8.45
CA HIS A 10 -7.13 -21.87 8.06
C HIS A 10 -7.31 -22.05 6.55
N GLN A 11 -8.47 -22.57 6.14
CA GLN A 11 -8.81 -22.67 4.72
C GLN A 11 -9.19 -21.29 4.16
N MET A 12 -8.79 -21.02 2.92
CA MET A 12 -9.17 -19.77 2.24
C MET A 12 -10.65 -19.80 1.90
N VAL A 13 -11.34 -18.71 2.21
CA VAL A 13 -12.77 -18.53 1.98
C VAL A 13 -12.94 -17.75 0.67
N VAL A 14 -13.66 -18.35 -0.29
CA VAL A 14 -14.20 -17.84 -1.57
C VAL A 14 -13.40 -16.72 -2.28
N GLY A 15 -12.88 -17.00 -3.47
CA GLY A 15 -12.25 -16.01 -4.36
C GLY A 15 -10.85 -16.43 -4.82
N SER A 16 -10.07 -15.47 -5.32
CA SER A 16 -8.64 -15.70 -5.57
C SER A 16 -7.92 -15.98 -4.25
N GLN A 17 -6.89 -16.84 -4.30
CA GLN A 17 -6.09 -17.17 -3.12
C GLN A 17 -5.29 -15.95 -2.65
N ALA A 18 -5.76 -15.25 -1.63
CA ALA A 18 -5.14 -14.03 -1.10
C ALA A 18 -4.56 -14.22 0.31
N ARG A 19 -3.54 -13.43 0.66
CA ARG A 19 -2.94 -13.40 2.00
C ARG A 19 -2.59 -11.97 2.39
N ILE A 20 -2.77 -11.65 3.67
CA ILE A 20 -2.38 -10.37 4.28
C ILE A 20 -1.10 -10.59 5.06
N LEU A 21 -0.12 -9.70 4.90
CA LEU A 21 1.11 -9.70 5.67
C LEU A 21 1.57 -8.26 5.88
N TYR A 22 1.73 -7.85 7.13
CA TYR A 22 2.32 -6.56 7.46
C TYR A 22 3.84 -6.62 7.38
N SER A 23 4.43 -5.64 6.70
CA SER A 23 5.87 -5.50 6.52
C SER A 23 6.24 -4.03 6.39
N ASP A 24 7.45 -3.70 6.84
CA ASP A 24 8.09 -2.41 6.61
C ASP A 24 8.45 -2.20 5.12
N GLN A 25 8.93 -1.00 4.76
CA GLN A 25 9.30 -0.64 3.40
C GLN A 25 10.24 -1.65 2.74
N VAL A 26 11.34 -1.99 3.44
CA VAL A 26 12.37 -2.90 2.92
C VAL A 26 11.78 -4.29 2.69
N GLY A 27 10.97 -4.78 3.62
CA GLY A 27 10.33 -6.08 3.48
C GLY A 27 9.24 -6.09 2.40
N ARG A 28 8.46 -5.03 2.21
CA ARG A 28 7.48 -4.92 1.11
C ARG A 28 8.15 -5.05 -0.25
N VAL A 29 9.24 -4.30 -0.48
CA VAL A 29 10.02 -4.37 -1.72
C VAL A 29 10.61 -5.76 -1.92
N ARG A 30 11.26 -6.33 -0.89
CA ARG A 30 11.87 -7.66 -0.99
C ARG A 30 10.86 -8.77 -1.26
N LEU A 31 9.68 -8.69 -0.64
CA LEU A 31 8.59 -9.64 -0.88
C LEU A 31 8.08 -9.54 -2.32
N ALA A 32 7.88 -8.32 -2.83
CA ALA A 32 7.45 -8.12 -4.20
C ALA A 32 8.46 -8.66 -5.22
N GLN A 33 9.74 -8.37 -5.01
CA GLN A 33 10.82 -8.92 -5.85
C GLN A 33 10.85 -10.45 -5.80
N ALA A 34 10.73 -11.04 -4.60
CA ALA A 34 10.71 -12.50 -4.43
C ALA A 34 9.48 -13.16 -5.07
N PHE A 35 8.31 -12.52 -5.01
CA PHE A 35 7.12 -13.01 -5.70
C PHE A 35 7.26 -12.92 -7.22
N ASN A 36 7.76 -11.80 -7.73
CA ASN A 36 8.00 -11.64 -9.16
C ASN A 36 8.99 -12.69 -9.68
N GLU A 37 10.07 -12.93 -8.94
CA GLU A 37 11.03 -13.99 -9.22
C GLU A 37 10.40 -15.40 -9.20
N ALA A 38 9.50 -15.66 -8.25
CA ALA A 38 8.78 -16.92 -8.16
C ALA A 38 7.80 -17.13 -9.33
N VAL A 39 7.23 -16.05 -9.88
CA VAL A 39 6.44 -16.09 -11.13
C VAL A 39 7.35 -16.37 -12.33
N ARG A 40 8.47 -15.63 -12.44
CA ARG A 40 9.47 -15.78 -13.52
C ARG A 40 10.05 -17.20 -13.60
N THR A 41 10.29 -17.84 -12.46
CA THR A 41 10.84 -19.20 -12.35
C THR A 41 9.78 -20.29 -12.34
N HIS A 42 8.50 -19.96 -12.56
CA HIS A 42 7.37 -20.90 -12.55
C HIS A 42 7.17 -21.66 -11.22
N ARG A 43 7.73 -21.16 -10.12
CA ARG A 43 7.40 -21.64 -8.77
C ARG A 43 5.97 -21.27 -8.38
N LEU A 44 5.47 -20.16 -8.90
CA LEU A 44 4.06 -19.79 -8.89
C LEU A 44 3.43 -20.05 -10.26
N LYS A 45 2.17 -20.51 -10.26
CA LYS A 45 1.46 -20.93 -11.48
C LYS A 45 1.01 -19.77 -12.38
N GLY A 46 1.08 -18.53 -11.91
CA GLY A 46 0.65 -17.35 -12.64
C GLY A 46 1.00 -16.07 -11.90
N PRO A 47 0.68 -14.90 -12.49
CA PRO A 47 0.96 -13.60 -11.91
C PRO A 47 0.38 -13.39 -10.51
N VAL A 48 1.03 -12.53 -9.74
CA VAL A 48 0.60 -12.15 -8.39
C VAL A 48 0.24 -10.67 -8.37
N VAL A 49 -0.86 -10.32 -7.71
CA VAL A 49 -1.18 -8.92 -7.41
C VAL A 49 -0.69 -8.58 -6.01
N ILE A 50 0.00 -7.46 -5.89
CA ILE A 50 0.26 -6.79 -4.62
C ILE A 50 -0.59 -5.53 -4.55
N SER A 51 -1.25 -5.36 -3.42
CA SER A 51 -2.05 -4.18 -3.09
C SER A 51 -2.18 -4.12 -1.56
N ARG A 52 -2.93 -3.14 -1.07
CA ARG A 52 -3.22 -2.91 0.34
C ARG A 52 -4.58 -2.25 0.47
N ASP A 53 -5.12 -2.26 1.69
CA ASP A 53 -6.21 -1.35 2.02
C ASP A 53 -5.74 0.11 1.85
N HIS A 54 -6.66 1.02 1.61
CA HIS A 54 -6.37 2.45 1.56
C HIS A 54 -5.98 2.96 2.96
N HIS A 55 -6.45 2.29 4.02
CA HIS A 55 -6.03 2.51 5.41
C HIS A 55 -4.59 2.03 5.64
N ASP A 56 -3.64 2.79 5.11
CA ASP A 56 -2.21 2.61 5.32
C ASP A 56 -1.56 3.97 5.56
N VAL A 57 -0.30 3.94 6.02
CA VAL A 57 0.47 5.10 6.47
C VAL A 57 0.53 6.28 5.49
N SER A 58 0.27 6.05 4.21
CA SER A 58 0.36 7.03 3.13
C SER A 58 -0.94 7.20 2.33
N GLY A 59 -1.95 6.38 2.61
CA GLY A 59 -3.11 6.22 1.74
C GLY A 59 -4.38 6.90 2.25
N THR A 60 -4.37 7.55 3.41
CA THR A 60 -5.60 8.07 4.00
C THR A 60 -5.39 9.36 4.79
N ASP A 61 -6.11 10.41 4.39
CA ASP A 61 -6.32 11.62 5.18
C ASP A 61 -7.73 11.59 5.78
N SER A 62 -7.83 11.42 7.11
CA SER A 62 -9.07 11.12 7.83
C SER A 62 -9.02 11.65 9.26
N PRO A 63 -9.45 12.90 9.51
CA PRO A 63 -9.33 13.55 10.82
C PRO A 63 -10.11 12.85 11.94
N PHE A 64 -10.99 11.92 11.59
CA PHE A 64 -11.82 11.17 12.55
C PHE A 64 -11.30 9.75 12.81
N ARG A 65 -10.20 9.34 12.16
CA ARG A 65 -9.61 8.00 12.37
C ARG A 65 -8.09 7.96 12.17
N GLU A 66 -7.59 8.08 10.93
CA GLU A 66 -6.16 7.93 10.64
C GLU A 66 -5.30 9.14 11.00
N THR A 67 -5.80 10.35 10.74
CA THR A 67 -5.10 11.62 11.03
C THR A 67 -5.66 12.32 12.26
N SER A 68 -6.39 11.60 13.13
CA SER A 68 -7.07 12.19 14.29
C SER A 68 -6.14 12.71 15.39
N ASN A 69 -4.88 12.26 15.39
CA ASN A 69 -3.87 12.66 16.36
C ASN A 69 -2.89 13.70 15.80
N VAL A 70 -3.26 14.37 14.71
CA VAL A 70 -2.45 15.41 14.06
C VAL A 70 -2.93 16.79 14.52
N TYR A 71 -2.05 17.57 15.15
CA TYR A 71 -2.41 18.81 15.86
C TYR A 71 -1.87 20.10 15.22
N ASP A 72 -1.09 20.01 14.15
CA ASP A 72 -0.55 21.16 13.40
C ASP A 72 -1.59 21.81 12.45
N GLY A 73 -2.84 21.34 12.48
CA GLY A 73 -3.94 21.78 11.63
C GLY A 73 -4.06 21.06 10.29
N SER A 74 -3.07 20.24 9.91
CA SER A 74 -3.06 19.53 8.64
C SER A 74 -3.89 18.23 8.64
N ALA A 75 -4.57 17.90 9.75
CA ALA A 75 -5.46 16.75 9.88
C ALA A 75 -6.60 16.73 8.84
N PHE A 76 -7.01 17.92 8.36
CA PHE A 76 -8.09 18.13 7.38
C PHE A 76 -7.59 18.27 5.93
N CYS A 77 -6.29 18.15 5.69
CA CYS A 77 -5.73 18.15 4.34
C CYS A 77 -6.09 16.88 3.58
N ALA A 78 -5.82 16.84 2.27
CA ALA A 78 -5.96 15.65 1.42
C ALA A 78 -4.68 15.35 0.62
N ASP A 79 -3.62 16.12 0.85
CA ASP A 79 -2.43 16.14 0.00
C ASP A 79 -1.69 14.80 0.04
N MET A 80 -1.68 14.09 1.18
CA MET A 80 -1.01 12.80 1.30
C MET A 80 -1.71 11.75 0.45
N ALA A 81 -3.04 11.61 0.55
CA ALA A 81 -3.83 10.68 -0.25
C ALA A 81 -3.71 10.99 -1.75
N VAL A 82 -3.69 12.27 -2.13
CA VAL A 82 -3.48 12.72 -3.51
C VAL A 82 -2.07 12.39 -3.99
N GLN A 83 -1.04 12.65 -3.17
CA GLN A 83 0.36 12.34 -3.49
C GLN A 83 0.63 10.83 -3.59
N ASN A 84 -0.08 10.03 -2.80
CA ASN A 84 -0.07 8.57 -2.95
C ASN A 84 -0.66 8.18 -4.30
N PHE A 85 -1.91 8.59 -4.57
CA PHE A 85 -2.61 8.28 -5.83
C PHE A 85 -1.77 8.67 -7.06
N ILE A 86 -1.31 9.91 -7.14
CA ILE A 86 -0.58 10.39 -8.31
C ILE A 86 0.83 9.82 -8.35
N GLY A 87 1.51 9.73 -7.20
CA GLY A 87 2.89 9.28 -7.14
C GLY A 87 3.05 7.80 -7.43
N ASP A 88 2.08 6.96 -7.06
CA ASP A 88 2.02 5.55 -7.45
C ASP A 88 1.76 5.40 -8.96
N ALA A 89 0.89 6.24 -9.53
CA ALA A 89 0.59 6.24 -10.97
C ALA A 89 1.85 6.49 -11.81
N PHE A 90 2.64 7.51 -11.44
CA PHE A 90 3.89 7.84 -12.14
C PHE A 90 5.02 6.82 -11.93
N ARG A 91 4.91 5.94 -10.93
CA ARG A 91 5.95 4.94 -10.60
C ARG A 91 5.62 3.54 -11.10
N GLY A 92 4.50 3.40 -11.81
CA GLY A 92 4.17 2.19 -12.55
C GLY A 92 3.29 1.22 -11.78
N ALA A 93 2.51 1.70 -10.80
CA ALA A 93 1.34 0.94 -10.33
C ALA A 93 0.47 0.52 -11.53
N THR A 94 -0.06 -0.70 -11.49
CA THR A 94 -0.92 -1.22 -12.57
C THR A 94 -2.28 -0.52 -12.59
N TRP A 95 -2.80 -0.18 -11.41
CA TRP A 95 -3.92 0.75 -11.26
C TRP A 95 -3.74 1.58 -10.00
N VAL A 96 -4.45 2.71 -9.98
CA VAL A 96 -4.54 3.62 -8.85
C VAL A 96 -6.00 4.01 -8.63
N ALA A 97 -6.34 4.33 -7.38
CA ALA A 97 -7.67 4.74 -6.98
C ALA A 97 -7.60 5.90 -6.00
N LEU A 98 -8.47 6.90 -6.20
CA LEU A 98 -8.70 7.98 -5.26
C LEU A 98 -10.18 7.98 -4.92
N HIS A 99 -10.50 7.74 -3.65
CA HIS A 99 -11.87 7.61 -3.16
C HIS A 99 -12.17 8.64 -2.07
N ASN A 100 -13.44 9.02 -1.96
CA ASN A 100 -13.97 9.81 -0.86
C ASN A 100 -14.89 8.94 0.01
N GLY A 101 -14.81 9.13 1.32
CA GLY A 101 -15.76 8.56 2.27
C GLY A 101 -15.53 7.13 2.74
N GLY A 102 -14.40 6.52 2.38
CA GLY A 102 -14.05 5.16 2.81
C GLY A 102 -13.91 5.05 4.34
N GLY A 103 -14.82 4.32 4.98
CA GLY A 103 -14.75 4.00 6.41
C GLY A 103 -15.48 4.98 7.34
N VAL A 104 -15.40 6.29 7.10
CA VAL A 104 -15.99 7.32 8.00
C VAL A 104 -17.13 8.16 7.37
N GLY A 105 -17.43 7.97 6.08
CA GLY A 105 -18.56 8.65 5.43
C GLY A 105 -18.16 9.85 4.57
N TRP A 106 -19.10 10.31 3.74
CA TRP A 106 -18.85 11.28 2.66
C TRP A 106 -18.38 12.62 3.20
N GLY A 107 -17.33 13.17 2.58
CA GLY A 107 -16.75 14.46 2.98
C GLY A 107 -15.74 14.38 4.14
N GLU A 108 -15.65 13.24 4.84
CA GLU A 108 -14.86 13.13 6.06
C GLU A 108 -13.49 12.47 5.86
N VAL A 109 -13.21 11.96 4.66
CA VAL A 109 -11.95 11.25 4.35
C VAL A 109 -11.66 11.25 2.85
N VAL A 110 -10.35 11.33 2.53
CA VAL A 110 -9.81 11.07 1.19
C VAL A 110 -8.82 9.91 1.27
N ASN A 111 -9.00 8.93 0.39
CA ASN A 111 -8.28 7.66 0.41
C ASN A 111 -7.58 7.37 -0.93
N GLY A 112 -6.26 7.27 -0.94
CA GLY A 112 -5.43 6.78 -2.04
C GLY A 112 -5.11 5.30 -1.92
N GLY A 113 -5.15 4.59 -3.04
CA GLY A 113 -4.77 3.19 -3.14
C GLY A 113 -4.21 2.82 -4.50
N PHE A 114 -3.55 1.68 -4.56
CA PHE A 114 -2.93 1.15 -5.78
C PHE A 114 -3.03 -0.37 -5.84
N GLY A 115 -2.79 -0.92 -7.03
CA GLY A 115 -2.40 -2.31 -7.16
C GLY A 115 -1.35 -2.51 -8.22
N LEU A 116 -0.53 -3.54 -8.01
CA LEU A 116 0.64 -3.83 -8.82
C LEU A 116 0.63 -5.31 -9.20
N VAL A 117 0.65 -5.57 -10.50
CA VAL A 117 0.77 -6.92 -11.07
C VAL A 117 2.26 -7.28 -11.17
N LEU A 118 2.61 -8.42 -10.61
CA LEU A 118 3.91 -9.08 -10.72
C LEU A 118 3.76 -10.27 -11.68
N ASP A 119 4.20 -10.06 -12.92
CA ASP A 119 4.08 -11.02 -14.02
C ASP A 119 5.38 -11.77 -14.34
N GLY A 120 6.44 -11.55 -13.54
CA GLY A 120 7.75 -12.15 -13.70
C GLY A 120 8.71 -11.37 -14.62
N THR A 121 8.29 -10.23 -15.16
CA THR A 121 9.14 -9.40 -16.01
C THR A 121 10.11 -8.53 -15.20
N GLU A 122 11.22 -8.13 -15.83
CA GLU A 122 12.16 -7.15 -15.27
C GLU A 122 11.50 -5.77 -15.08
N ASP A 123 10.55 -5.43 -15.95
CA ASP A 123 9.76 -4.19 -15.83
C ASP A 123 8.89 -4.20 -14.56
N ALA A 124 8.18 -5.31 -14.29
CA ALA A 124 7.43 -5.46 -13.04
C ALA A 124 8.35 -5.42 -11.81
N HIS A 125 9.55 -6.00 -11.89
CA HIS A 125 10.55 -5.91 -10.81
C HIS A 125 10.97 -4.46 -10.53
N TYR A 126 11.26 -3.69 -11.57
CA TYR A 126 11.64 -2.28 -11.47
C TYR A 126 10.49 -1.43 -10.92
N LYS A 127 9.29 -1.56 -11.48
CA LYS A 127 8.08 -0.86 -11.02
C LYS A 127 7.72 -1.17 -9.58
N ALA A 128 7.85 -2.43 -9.16
CA ALA A 128 7.65 -2.83 -7.76
C ALA A 128 8.59 -2.10 -6.81
N THR A 129 9.85 -1.97 -7.21
CA THR A 129 10.87 -1.27 -6.42
C THR A 129 10.55 0.21 -6.30
N LEU A 130 10.13 0.87 -7.39
CA LEU A 130 9.78 2.29 -7.35
C LEU A 130 8.50 2.57 -6.57
N THR A 131 7.42 1.83 -6.88
CA THR A 131 6.08 2.05 -6.32
C THR A 131 6.10 1.79 -4.82
N LEU A 132 6.62 0.65 -4.36
CA LEU A 132 6.58 0.30 -2.93
C LEU A 132 7.54 1.13 -2.07
N ASN A 133 8.60 1.68 -2.67
CA ASN A 133 9.43 2.66 -1.96
C ASN A 133 8.67 3.97 -1.75
N TRP A 134 8.02 4.48 -2.78
CA TRP A 134 7.24 5.70 -2.68
C TRP A 134 6.03 5.54 -1.76
N ASP A 135 5.25 4.48 -1.96
CA ASP A 135 4.04 4.17 -1.19
C ASP A 135 4.30 4.26 0.31
N VAL A 136 5.41 3.69 0.81
CA VAL A 136 5.73 3.76 2.24
C VAL A 136 6.38 5.09 2.63
N SER A 137 7.30 5.61 1.81
CA SER A 137 8.02 6.86 2.13
C SER A 137 7.11 8.09 2.14
N ASN A 138 6.07 8.14 1.30
CA ASN A 138 5.07 9.22 1.30
C ASN A 138 4.40 9.37 2.68
N GLY A 139 4.03 8.25 3.29
CA GLY A 139 3.48 8.21 4.65
C GLY A 139 4.51 8.57 5.72
N GLY A 140 5.77 8.15 5.54
CA GLY A 140 6.87 8.55 6.40
C GLY A 140 7.14 10.07 6.38
N SER A 141 7.10 10.69 5.20
CA SER A 141 7.28 12.15 5.05
C SER A 141 6.18 12.94 5.73
N ARG A 142 4.93 12.44 5.71
CA ARG A 142 3.81 13.04 6.42
C ARG A 142 4.05 13.10 7.94
N ASN A 143 4.40 11.97 8.54
CA ASN A 143 4.71 11.88 9.98
C ASN A 143 5.97 12.68 10.35
N GLY A 144 6.94 12.76 9.43
CA GLY A 144 8.14 13.58 9.61
C GLY A 144 7.84 15.07 9.68
N GLN A 145 6.88 15.58 8.89
CA GLN A 145 6.45 16.98 8.97
C GLN A 145 5.83 17.32 10.33
N GLU A 146 5.11 16.39 10.96
CA GLU A 146 4.54 16.56 12.30
C GLU A 146 5.63 16.71 13.37
N SER A 147 6.66 15.85 13.34
CA SER A 147 7.75 15.85 14.32
C SER A 147 8.62 17.12 14.32
N LEU A 148 8.55 17.93 13.26
CA LEU A 148 9.29 19.19 13.15
C LEU A 148 8.54 20.39 13.75
N GLN A 149 7.28 20.21 14.15
CA GLN A 149 6.44 21.26 14.74
C GLN A 149 6.14 21.06 16.24
N SER A 150 6.69 20.01 16.86
CA SER A 150 6.63 19.72 18.30
C SER A 150 7.94 20.07 19.00
#